data_AF-X0A184-F1
#
_entry.id   AF-X0A184-F1
#
_cell.length_a   1.000
_cell.length_b   1.000
_cell.length_c   1.000
_cell.angle_alpha   90.00
_cell.angle_beta   90.00
_cell.angle_gamma   90.00
#
_symmetry.space_group_name_H-M   'P 1'
#
loop_
_entity.id
_entity.type
_entity.pdbx_description
1 polymer ?
#
loop_
_entity_poly.entity_id
_entity_poly.type
_entity_poly.pdbx_seq_one_letter_code
_entity_poly.pdbx_strand_id
1 'polypeptide(L)'
;MLRMYSFGYEKIRKEALEQLDNVYFPVEATKTGFIRNKGLSATTQVDSLMARLVKQRYLANATLHGYSKEALSGSILEEAPFPEVLVTKAYSADRKTLDLVVYNGKEAGVFKLGFESLIPGQQYSVSTGGSVAANGAGKAFIDAEINRRTQIILQPIE
;
A
#
# COMPACT_ATOMS: atom_id res chain seq x y z
N MET A 1 -4.09 24.64 30.53
CA MET A 1 -4.77 23.35 30.79
C MET A 1 -5.39 22.83 29.49
N LEU A 2 -4.59 22.24 28.59
CA LEU A 2 -5.04 21.79 27.26
C LEU A 2 -4.39 20.47 26.79
N ARG A 3 -3.64 19.79 27.68
CA ARG A 3 -2.96 18.53 27.39
C ARG A 3 -3.81 17.28 27.65
N MET A 4 -4.94 17.38 28.37
CA MET A 4 -5.72 16.19 28.77
C MET A 4 -6.62 15.62 27.66
N TYR A 5 -7.04 16.45 26.71
CA TYR A 5 -7.95 16.01 25.63
C TYR A 5 -7.28 15.24 24.48
N SER A 6 -5.95 15.34 24.33
CA SER A 6 -5.23 14.63 23.25
C SER A 6 -4.82 13.21 23.62
N PHE A 7 -4.59 12.90 24.91
CA PHE A 7 -4.11 11.57 25.34
C PHE A 7 -5.23 10.59 25.71
N GLY A 8 -6.42 11.07 26.10
CA GLY A 8 -7.54 10.21 26.53
C GLY A 8 -8.08 9.32 25.41
N TYR A 9 -8.22 9.85 24.20
CA TYR A 9 -8.75 9.12 23.05
C TYR A 9 -7.77 8.05 22.53
N GLU A 10 -6.47 8.30 22.61
CA GLU A 10 -5.45 7.35 22.17
C GLU A 10 -5.42 6.11 23.05
N LYS A 11 -5.51 6.30 24.38
CA LYS A 11 -5.58 5.21 25.34
C LYS A 11 -6.86 4.37 25.14
N ILE A 12 -8.02 5.02 25.06
CA ILE A 12 -9.31 4.35 24.85
C ILE A 12 -9.31 3.56 23.54
N ARG A 13 -8.77 4.15 22.46
CA ARG A 13 -8.68 3.47 21.16
C ARG A 13 -7.82 2.21 21.24
N LYS A 14 -6.66 2.26 21.90
CA LYS A 14 -5.78 1.11 22.07
C LYS A 14 -6.45 0.01 22.89
N GLU A 15 -7.06 0.35 24.02
CA GLU A 15 -7.77 -0.61 24.88
C GLU A 15 -8.97 -1.25 24.17
N ALA A 16 -9.72 -0.47 23.38
CA ALA A 16 -10.83 -0.98 22.58
C ALA A 16 -10.36 -1.94 21.48
N LEU A 17 -9.26 -1.60 20.78
CA LEU A 17 -8.65 -2.48 19.78
C LEU A 17 -8.11 -3.76 20.41
N GLU A 18 -7.50 -3.67 21.59
CA GLU A 18 -6.97 -4.84 22.29
C GLU A 18 -8.07 -5.81 22.74
N GLN A 19 -9.19 -5.27 23.24
CA GLN A 19 -10.37 -6.08 23.56
C GLN A 19 -11.00 -6.70 22.30
N LEU A 20 -11.10 -5.93 21.22
CA LEU A 20 -11.59 -6.44 19.94
C LEU A 20 -10.73 -7.60 19.44
N ASP A 21 -9.41 -7.44 19.46
CA ASP A 21 -8.43 -8.33 18.83
C ASP A 21 -8.11 -9.58 19.63
N ASN A 22 -8.33 -9.56 20.95
CA ASN A 22 -7.95 -10.67 21.83
C ASN A 22 -9.13 -11.28 22.60
N VAL A 23 -10.23 -10.55 22.79
CA VAL A 23 -11.34 -11.01 23.64
C VAL A 23 -12.57 -11.35 22.80
N TYR A 24 -13.07 -10.39 22.02
CA TYR A 24 -14.37 -10.54 21.37
C TYR A 24 -14.28 -11.18 19.98
N PHE A 25 -13.31 -10.78 19.17
CA PHE A 25 -13.15 -11.27 17.80
C PHE A 25 -11.67 -11.53 17.49
N PRO A 26 -11.09 -12.62 18.03
CA PRO A 26 -9.66 -12.87 17.92
C PRO A 26 -9.12 -12.79 16.50
N VAL A 27 -7.97 -12.11 16.36
CA VAL A 27 -7.29 -11.97 15.06
C VAL A 27 -6.71 -13.31 14.61
N GLU A 28 -6.91 -13.64 13.33
CA GLU A 28 -6.29 -14.77 12.66
C GLU A 28 -5.57 -14.32 11.37
N ALA A 29 -4.48 -15.01 11.05
CA ALA A 29 -3.83 -14.92 9.75
C ALA A 29 -4.35 -16.04 8.84
N THR A 30 -4.78 -15.67 7.64
CA THR A 30 -5.15 -16.62 6.59
C THR A 30 -3.90 -17.24 5.97
N LYS A 31 -4.08 -18.36 5.24
CA LYS A 31 -2.98 -19.04 4.51
C LYS A 31 -2.28 -18.13 3.48
N THR A 32 -2.96 -17.08 3.00
CA THR A 32 -2.43 -16.11 2.05
C THR A 32 -1.80 -14.88 2.73
N GLY A 33 -1.71 -14.87 4.06
CA GLY A 33 -1.10 -13.79 4.85
C GLY A 33 -2.04 -12.63 5.16
N PHE A 34 -3.31 -12.67 4.76
CA PHE A 34 -4.30 -11.67 5.16
C PHE A 34 -4.66 -11.81 6.64
N ILE A 35 -4.72 -10.70 7.36
CA ILE A 35 -5.05 -10.64 8.79
C ILE A 35 -6.51 -10.21 8.95
N ARG A 36 -7.29 -10.91 9.78
CA ARG A 36 -8.69 -10.57 10.04
C ARG A 36 -9.14 -10.97 11.44
N ASN A 37 -10.09 -10.23 12.02
CA ASN A 37 -10.81 -10.65 13.22
C ASN A 37 -11.83 -11.76 12.89
N LYS A 38 -11.73 -12.95 13.50
CA LYS A 38 -12.64 -14.08 13.22
C LYS A 38 -14.06 -13.77 13.69
N GLY A 39 -15.04 -13.93 12.80
CA GLY A 39 -16.46 -13.70 13.11
C GLY A 39 -16.89 -12.22 13.12
N LEU A 40 -15.97 -11.28 12.88
CA LEU A 40 -16.28 -9.85 12.80
C LEU A 40 -16.91 -9.51 11.44
N SER A 41 -17.93 -8.66 11.43
CA SER A 41 -18.60 -8.23 10.20
C SER A 41 -17.64 -7.46 9.27
N ALA A 42 -17.89 -7.48 7.96
CA ALA A 42 -17.04 -6.80 6.98
C ALA A 42 -16.94 -5.28 7.25
N THR A 43 -18.04 -4.63 7.60
CA THR A 43 -18.05 -3.19 7.94
C THR A 43 -17.23 -2.92 9.20
N THR A 44 -17.37 -3.73 10.24
CA THR A 44 -16.61 -3.53 11.49
C THR A 44 -15.12 -3.84 11.32
N GLN A 45 -14.74 -4.74 10.40
CA GLN A 45 -13.34 -4.90 10.00
C GLN A 45 -12.78 -3.59 9.43
N VAL A 46 -13.52 -2.91 8.56
CA VAL A 46 -13.13 -1.59 8.01
C VAL A 46 -13.02 -0.56 9.14
N ASP A 47 -13.99 -0.47 10.04
CA ASP A 47 -13.94 0.47 11.16
C ASP A 47 -12.72 0.22 12.07
N SER A 48 -12.42 -1.04 12.36
CA SER A 48 -11.26 -1.42 13.15
C SER A 48 -9.94 -1.10 12.45
N LEU A 49 -9.87 -1.27 11.13
CA LEU A 49 -8.71 -0.88 10.32
C LEU A 49 -8.55 0.64 10.34
N MET A 50 -9.65 1.39 10.17
CA MET A 50 -9.64 2.84 10.26
C MET A 50 -9.16 3.29 11.64
N ALA A 51 -9.64 2.69 12.72
CA ALA A 51 -9.15 2.98 14.07
C ALA A 51 -7.64 2.72 14.24
N ARG A 52 -7.05 1.75 13.51
CA ARG A 52 -5.60 1.48 13.55
C ARG A 52 -4.79 2.50 12.75
N LEU A 53 -5.29 2.93 11.58
CA LEU A 53 -4.55 3.77 10.63
C LEU A 53 -4.74 5.26 10.85
N VAL A 54 -5.93 5.64 11.31
CA VAL A 54 -6.38 7.02 11.31
C VAL A 54 -6.02 7.71 12.62
N LYS A 55 -5.30 8.83 12.49
CA LYS A 55 -4.99 9.71 13.62
C LYS A 55 -6.11 10.71 13.88
N GLN A 56 -6.09 11.31 15.06
CA GLN A 56 -7.06 12.34 15.45
C GLN A 56 -7.10 13.46 14.40
N ARG A 57 -8.31 13.92 14.07
CA ARG A 57 -8.59 14.99 13.09
C ARG A 57 -8.09 14.68 11.67
N TYR A 58 -7.94 13.42 11.27
CA TYR A 58 -7.40 13.09 9.94
C TYR A 58 -8.13 13.78 8.79
N LEU A 59 -9.48 13.83 8.78
CA LEU A 59 -10.23 14.51 7.71
C LEU A 59 -9.95 16.00 7.70
N ALA A 60 -10.00 16.65 8.87
CA ALA A 60 -9.71 18.08 8.96
C ALA A 60 -8.27 18.38 8.52
N ASN A 61 -7.30 17.55 8.92
CA ASN A 61 -5.91 17.70 8.53
C ASN A 61 -5.70 17.45 7.03
N ALA A 62 -6.36 16.44 6.46
CA ALA A 62 -6.31 16.14 5.03
C ALA A 62 -6.89 17.30 4.21
N THR A 63 -8.00 17.90 4.66
CA THR A 63 -8.59 19.07 3.99
C THR A 63 -7.74 20.32 4.13
N LEU A 64 -7.20 20.60 5.33
CA LEU A 64 -6.50 21.85 5.61
C LEU A 64 -5.04 21.85 5.14
N HIS A 65 -4.40 20.70 5.08
CA HIS A 65 -2.96 20.59 4.83
C HIS A 65 -2.63 19.75 3.59
N GLY A 66 -3.59 19.00 3.05
CA GLY A 66 -3.34 18.07 1.95
C GLY A 66 -2.35 16.99 2.32
N TYR A 67 -1.81 16.33 1.29
CA TYR A 67 -0.69 15.41 1.46
C TYR A 67 0.61 16.20 1.66
N SER A 68 1.52 15.66 2.46
CA SER A 68 2.85 16.25 2.57
C SER A 68 3.58 16.15 1.23
N LYS A 69 4.51 17.07 0.95
CA LYS A 69 5.31 17.03 -0.29
C LYS A 69 6.07 15.71 -0.42
N GLU A 70 6.47 15.15 0.71
CA GLU A 70 7.17 13.87 0.81
C GLU A 70 6.26 12.70 0.45
N ALA A 71 4.96 12.75 0.80
CA ALA A 71 3.97 11.75 0.42
C ALA A 71 3.63 11.79 -1.08
N LEU A 72 3.89 12.93 -1.74
CA LEU A 72 3.77 13.11 -3.19
C LEU A 72 5.07 12.79 -3.94
N SER A 73 6.15 12.49 -3.21
CA SER A 73 7.44 12.13 -3.79
C SER A 73 7.65 10.61 -3.71
N GLY A 74 7.82 9.96 -4.84
CA GLY A 74 8.13 8.53 -4.90
C GLY A 74 7.75 7.90 -6.24
N SER A 75 8.31 6.74 -6.53
CA SER A 75 7.97 5.94 -7.70
C SER A 75 6.48 5.57 -7.68
N ILE A 76 5.79 5.79 -8.79
CA ILE A 76 4.35 5.55 -8.95
C ILE A 76 4.13 4.44 -9.98
N LEU A 77 3.19 3.52 -9.72
CA LEU A 77 2.60 2.71 -10.79
C LEU A 77 1.54 3.57 -11.48
N GLU A 78 1.81 3.98 -12.71
CA GLU A 78 0.92 4.85 -13.49
C GLU A 78 0.01 4.03 -14.42
N GLU A 79 0.55 3.00 -15.05
CA GLU A 79 -0.18 2.19 -16.02
C GLU A 79 -0.22 0.72 -15.62
N ALA A 80 -1.43 0.17 -15.53
CA ALA A 80 -1.71 -1.25 -15.50
C ALA A 80 -3.00 -1.51 -16.30
N PRO A 81 -3.03 -2.50 -17.21
CA PRO A 81 -4.19 -2.75 -18.05
C PRO A 81 -5.36 -3.27 -17.21
N PHE A 82 -6.49 -2.57 -17.25
CA PHE A 82 -7.73 -2.98 -16.59
C PHE A 82 -8.75 -3.43 -17.65
N PRO A 83 -9.47 -4.56 -17.44
CA PRO A 83 -9.56 -5.37 -16.22
C PRO A 83 -8.52 -6.50 -16.09
N GLU A 84 -7.52 -6.57 -16.96
CA GLU A 84 -6.57 -7.69 -17.02
C GLU A 84 -5.63 -7.78 -15.81
N VAL A 85 -5.36 -6.66 -15.14
CA VAL A 85 -4.50 -6.55 -13.96
C VAL A 85 -5.23 -5.80 -12.86
N LEU A 86 -5.30 -6.40 -11.68
CA LEU A 86 -5.87 -5.83 -10.47
C LEU A 86 -4.75 -5.47 -9.50
N VAL A 87 -4.65 -4.20 -9.14
CA VAL A 87 -3.64 -3.70 -8.19
C VAL A 87 -4.20 -3.80 -6.77
N THR A 88 -3.51 -4.53 -5.90
CA THR A 88 -3.90 -4.71 -4.49
C THR A 88 -2.95 -4.02 -3.51
N LYS A 89 -1.74 -3.68 -3.96
CA LYS A 89 -0.79 -2.84 -3.24
C LYS A 89 0.09 -2.12 -4.27
N ALA A 90 0.31 -0.83 -4.07
CA ALA A 90 1.34 -0.03 -4.74
C ALA A 90 1.86 0.96 -3.69
N TYR A 91 2.96 0.61 -3.02
CA TYR A 91 3.43 1.33 -1.85
C TYR A 91 4.93 1.54 -1.88
N SER A 92 5.36 2.72 -1.46
CA SER A 92 6.77 3.06 -1.35
C SER A 92 7.06 3.59 0.06
N ALA A 93 7.93 2.91 0.79
CA ALA A 93 8.29 3.27 2.16
C ALA A 93 9.40 4.33 2.23
N ASP A 94 10.35 4.28 1.29
CA ASP A 94 11.57 5.09 1.26
C ASP A 94 11.57 6.14 0.13
N ARG A 95 10.51 6.14 -0.71
CA ARG A 95 10.31 7.01 -1.88
C ARG A 95 11.16 6.62 -3.09
N LYS A 96 11.85 5.49 -3.03
CA LYS A 96 12.70 4.97 -4.11
C LYS A 96 12.25 3.60 -4.56
N THR A 97 11.94 2.76 -3.58
CA THR A 97 11.50 1.38 -3.71
C THR A 97 9.99 1.32 -3.78
N LEU A 98 9.46 0.78 -4.88
CA LEU A 98 8.04 0.52 -5.06
C LEU A 98 7.75 -0.97 -4.84
N ASP A 99 6.96 -1.27 -3.82
CA ASP A 99 6.43 -2.60 -3.52
C ASP A 99 5.00 -2.72 -4.06
N LEU A 100 4.87 -3.52 -5.10
CA LEU A 100 3.66 -3.72 -5.86
C LEU A 100 3.13 -5.16 -5.65
N VAL A 101 1.82 -5.30 -5.42
CA VAL A 101 1.14 -6.61 -5.44
C VAL A 101 -0.04 -6.55 -6.39
N VAL A 102 0.00 -7.40 -7.41
CA VAL A 102 -0.99 -7.46 -8.49
C VAL A 102 -1.60 -8.85 -8.61
N TYR A 103 -2.76 -8.91 -9.25
CA TYR A 103 -3.44 -10.14 -9.67
C TYR A 103 -3.81 -10.04 -11.14
N ASN A 104 -3.77 -11.16 -11.86
CA ASN A 104 -4.39 -11.25 -13.17
C ASN A 104 -5.92 -11.29 -12.99
N GLY A 105 -6.66 -10.62 -13.89
CA GLY A 105 -8.11 -10.56 -13.84
C GLY A 105 -8.76 -11.89 -14.21
N LYS A 106 -8.42 -12.43 -15.40
CA LYS A 106 -8.99 -13.70 -15.90
C LYS A 106 -7.92 -14.76 -16.11
N GLU A 107 -7.05 -14.58 -17.10
CA GLU A 107 -5.98 -15.52 -17.44
C GLU A 107 -4.63 -15.00 -16.97
N ALA A 108 -3.72 -15.90 -16.59
CA ALA A 108 -2.34 -15.53 -16.33
C ALA A 108 -1.63 -15.14 -17.64
N GLY A 109 -0.63 -14.27 -17.55
CA GLY A 109 0.06 -13.79 -18.75
C GLY A 109 1.13 -12.75 -18.47
N VAL A 110 1.70 -12.21 -19.55
CA VAL A 110 2.65 -11.11 -19.51
C VAL A 110 1.90 -9.81 -19.77
N PHE A 111 2.02 -8.85 -18.85
CA PHE A 111 1.33 -7.58 -18.93
C PHE A 111 2.33 -6.42 -18.81
N LYS A 112 2.13 -5.40 -19.63
CA LYS A 112 2.94 -4.19 -19.58
C LYS A 112 2.51 -3.32 -18.40
N LEU A 113 3.45 -3.01 -17.51
CA LEU A 113 3.26 -2.09 -16.39
C LEU A 113 4.11 -0.84 -16.61
N GLY A 114 3.51 0.33 -16.41
CA GLY A 114 4.16 1.63 -16.56
C GLY A 114 4.39 2.32 -15.23
N PHE A 115 5.58 2.86 -15.07
CA PHE A 115 6.00 3.58 -13.87
C PHE A 115 6.37 5.01 -14.19
N GLU A 116 6.09 5.91 -13.24
CA GLU A 116 6.43 7.32 -13.30
C GLU A 116 7.07 7.80 -11.99
N SER A 117 7.54 9.06 -11.98
CA SER A 117 8.24 9.68 -10.86
C SER A 117 9.50 8.91 -10.43
N LEU A 118 10.12 8.19 -11.38
CA LEU A 118 11.44 7.58 -11.21
C LEU A 118 12.54 8.64 -11.34
N ILE A 119 13.72 8.34 -10.79
CA ILE A 119 14.91 9.17 -10.98
C ILE A 119 15.32 9.07 -12.46
N PRO A 120 15.33 10.17 -13.23
CA PRO A 120 15.66 10.11 -14.66
C PRO A 120 17.05 9.52 -14.92
N GLY A 121 17.15 8.60 -15.89
CA GLY A 121 18.39 7.91 -16.24
C GLY A 121 18.85 6.83 -15.26
N GLN A 122 18.19 6.70 -14.10
CA GLN A 122 18.53 5.69 -13.11
C GLN A 122 18.08 4.30 -13.56
N GLN A 123 18.92 3.31 -13.29
CA GLN A 123 18.57 1.91 -13.49
C GLN A 123 17.93 1.33 -12.23
N TYR A 124 16.90 0.51 -12.43
CA TYR A 124 16.12 -0.13 -11.38
C TYR A 124 16.13 -1.64 -11.57
N SER A 125 16.32 -2.39 -10.49
CA SER A 125 16.13 -3.84 -10.48
C SER A 125 14.65 -4.16 -10.26
N VAL A 126 14.21 -5.27 -10.87
CA VAL A 126 12.85 -5.80 -10.74
C VAL A 126 12.95 -7.16 -10.05
N SER A 127 12.25 -7.35 -8.93
CA SER A 127 12.38 -8.59 -8.13
C SER A 127 11.95 -9.86 -8.86
N THR A 128 11.11 -9.74 -9.90
CA THR A 128 10.70 -10.86 -10.76
C THR A 128 11.75 -11.20 -11.83
N GLY A 129 12.82 -10.42 -11.92
CA GLY A 129 13.93 -10.63 -12.84
C GLY A 129 14.18 -9.41 -13.74
N GLY A 130 15.46 -9.21 -14.09
CA GLY A 130 15.88 -8.16 -14.99
C GLY A 130 16.00 -6.78 -14.33
N SER A 131 16.12 -5.77 -15.19
CA SER A 131 16.24 -4.36 -14.80
C SER A 131 15.61 -3.47 -15.86
N VAL A 132 15.24 -2.26 -15.46
CA VAL A 132 14.69 -1.24 -16.36
C VAL A 132 15.34 0.11 -16.07
N ALA A 133 15.64 0.87 -17.12
CA ALA A 133 16.14 2.23 -16.98
C ALA A 133 14.98 3.23 -17.08
N ALA A 134 14.94 4.19 -16.17
CA ALA A 134 14.06 5.34 -16.29
C ALA A 134 14.54 6.24 -17.43
N ASN A 135 13.62 6.66 -18.30
CA ASN A 135 13.93 7.61 -19.35
C ASN A 135 14.15 9.03 -18.78
N GLY A 136 14.45 9.99 -19.67
CA GLY A 136 14.68 11.39 -19.27
C GLY A 136 13.48 12.08 -18.62
N ALA A 137 12.28 11.54 -18.76
CA ALA A 137 11.06 12.02 -18.12
C ALA A 137 10.74 11.28 -16.80
N GLY A 138 11.64 10.41 -16.31
CA GLY A 138 11.40 9.62 -15.11
C GLY A 138 10.35 8.53 -15.28
N LYS A 139 10.18 8.02 -16.50
CA LYS A 139 9.23 6.94 -16.81
C LYS A 139 9.95 5.66 -17.21
N ALA A 140 9.34 4.51 -16.89
CA ALA A 140 9.83 3.20 -17.31
C ALA A 140 8.67 2.24 -17.57
N PHE A 141 8.92 1.19 -18.34
CA PHE A 141 7.94 0.13 -18.59
C PHE A 141 8.60 -1.23 -18.39
N ILE A 142 7.86 -2.17 -17.82
CA ILE A 142 8.26 -3.57 -17.73
C ILE A 142 7.16 -4.46 -18.31
N ASP A 143 7.57 -5.58 -18.88
CA ASP A 143 6.68 -6.69 -19.18
C ASP A 143 6.74 -7.67 -18.00
N ALA A 144 5.66 -7.74 -17.22
CA ALA A 144 5.60 -8.53 -15.99
C ALA A 144 4.75 -9.78 -16.19
N GLU A 145 5.29 -10.96 -15.86
CA GLU A 145 4.52 -12.19 -15.76
C GLU A 145 3.66 -12.16 -14.48
N ILE A 146 2.34 -12.17 -14.64
CA ILE A 146 1.38 -12.10 -13.55
C ILE A 146 0.52 -13.36 -13.53
N ASN A 147 0.51 -14.05 -12.39
CA ASN A 147 -0.27 -15.26 -12.16
C ASN A 147 -0.70 -15.31 -10.69
N ARG A 148 -2.00 -15.13 -10.45
CA ARG A 148 -2.60 -14.92 -9.12
C ARG A 148 -1.86 -13.77 -8.42
N ARG A 149 -1.63 -13.90 -7.10
CA ARG A 149 -0.93 -12.90 -6.31
C ARG A 149 0.55 -12.85 -6.71
N THR A 150 0.93 -11.86 -7.51
CA THR A 150 2.32 -11.61 -7.89
C THR A 150 2.82 -10.36 -7.19
N GLN A 151 3.94 -10.48 -6.47
CA GLN A 151 4.62 -9.34 -5.85
C GLN A 151 5.82 -8.93 -6.72
N ILE A 152 5.92 -7.62 -6.98
CA ILE A 152 6.98 -7.00 -7.77
C ILE A 152 7.57 -5.87 -6.93
N ILE A 153 8.88 -5.91 -6.70
CA ILE A 153 9.63 -4.84 -6.04
C ILE A 153 10.49 -4.18 -7.10
N LEU A 154 10.31 -2.88 -7.29
CA LEU A 154 11.13 -2.04 -8.16
C LEU A 154 12.01 -1.15 -7.29
N GLN A 155 13.33 -1.26 -7.40
CA GLN A 155 14.29 -0.52 -6.56
C GLN A 155 15.50 -0.04 -7.37
N PRO A 156 16.05 1.15 -7.11
CA PRO A 156 17.26 1.63 -7.79
C PRO A 156 18.44 0.66 -7.61
N ILE A 157 19.26 0.51 -8.64
CA ILE A 157 20.56 -0.16 -8.57
C ILE A 157 21.61 0.92 -8.28
N GLU A 158 22.41 0.73 -7.23
CA GLU A 158 23.56 1.59 -6.91
C GLU A 158 24.73 1.37 -7.87
#